data_AF-A0A7J3S0K3-F1
#
_entry.id   AF-A0A7J3S0K3-F1
#
_cell.length_a   1.000
_cell.length_b   1.000
_cell.length_c   1.000
_cell.angle_alpha   90.00
_cell.angle_beta   90.00
_cell.angle_gamma   90.00
#
_symmetry.space_group_name_H-M   'P 1'
#
loop_
_entity.id
_entity.type
_entity.pdbx_description
1 polymer ?
#
loop_
_entity_poly.entity_id
_entity_poly.type
_entity_poly.pdbx_seq_one_letter_code
_entity_poly.pdbx_strand_id
1 'polypeptide(L)'
;MIHEKRLDAYVQLRDELRNLDPDGGIRLHAWYRETKCFAFVNRSRAGYVIAVHRVKKAKKCMEVPGKRLDFKEFGSLDDAASFLESIAASPFEAYLY
;
A
#
# COMPACT_ATOMS: atom_id res chain seq x y z
N MET A 1 13.15 -15.67 4.57
CA MET A 1 12.27 -15.26 5.70
C MET A 1 11.71 -13.91 5.31
N ILE A 2 10.40 -13.79 5.07
CA ILE A 2 9.78 -12.49 4.73
C ILE A 2 9.66 -11.73 6.06
N HIS A 3 10.45 -10.68 6.25
CA HIS A 3 10.38 -9.82 7.43
C HIS A 3 9.24 -8.82 7.21
N GLU A 4 8.06 -9.13 7.75
CA GLU A 4 6.92 -8.22 7.69
C GLU A 4 7.17 -7.06 8.67
N LYS A 5 7.69 -5.93 8.17
CA LYS A 5 7.97 -4.74 8.99
C LYS A 5 6.75 -3.84 9.00
N ARG A 6 6.16 -3.64 10.18
CA ARG A 6 5.08 -2.68 10.39
C ARG A 6 5.63 -1.25 10.33
N LEU A 7 4.95 -0.39 9.59
CA LEU A 7 5.21 1.05 9.53
C LEU A 7 4.07 1.75 10.26
N ASP A 8 4.43 2.49 11.31
CA ASP A 8 3.47 3.15 12.19
C ASP A 8 3.28 4.64 11.84
N ALA A 9 4.09 5.17 10.93
CA ALA A 9 4.05 6.57 10.51
C ALA A 9 4.24 6.75 9.00
N TYR A 10 3.60 7.79 8.46
CA TYR A 10 3.74 8.19 7.07
C TYR A 10 5.17 8.55 6.66
N VAL A 11 5.95 9.16 7.56
CA VAL A 11 7.36 9.48 7.32
C VAL A 11 8.15 8.20 7.00
N GLN A 12 7.88 7.11 7.73
CA GLN A 12 8.51 5.82 7.47
C GLN A 12 8.06 5.26 6.11
N LEU A 13 6.79 5.39 5.73
CA LEU A 13 6.31 4.97 4.41
C LEU A 13 7.09 5.63 3.28
N ARG A 14 7.33 6.95 3.36
CA ARG A 14 8.06 7.68 2.32
C ARG A 14 9.52 7.22 2.20
N ASP A 15 10.20 7.01 3.32
CA ASP A 15 11.57 6.48 3.33
C ASP A 15 11.64 5.04 2.81
N GLU A 16 10.69 4.18 3.18
CA GLU A 16 10.62 2.80 2.68
C GLU A 16 10.28 2.77 1.19
N LEU A 17 9.40 3.64 0.69
CA LEU A 17 9.13 3.76 -0.76
C LEU A 17 10.39 4.16 -1.53
N ARG A 18 11.17 5.10 -1.00
CA ARG A 18 12.43 5.54 -1.64
C ARG A 18 13.44 4.40 -1.73
N ASN A 19 13.53 3.61 -0.67
CA ASN A 19 14.45 2.49 -0.54
C ASN A 19 13.83 1.14 -0.97
N LEU A 20 12.63 1.16 -1.57
CA LEU A 20 11.91 -0.06 -1.90
C LEU A 20 12.70 -0.85 -2.95
N ASP A 21 12.96 -2.11 -2.62
CA ASP A 21 13.61 -3.07 -3.49
C ASP A 21 12.71 -3.38 -4.71
N PRO A 22 13.27 -3.64 -5.90
CA PRO A 22 12.48 -4.04 -7.07
C PRO A 22 11.56 -5.24 -6.84
N ASP A 23 11.96 -6.17 -5.96
CA ASP A 23 11.16 -7.35 -5.60
C ASP A 23 10.33 -7.14 -4.32
N GLY A 24 10.47 -5.98 -3.66
CA GLY A 24 9.76 -5.62 -2.44
C GLY A 24 8.40 -4.98 -2.67
N GLY A 25 7.53 -5.05 -1.67
CA GLY A 25 6.19 -4.47 -1.73
C GLY A 25 5.71 -3.91 -0.40
N ILE A 26 4.90 -2.85 -0.45
CA ILE A 26 4.26 -2.28 0.75
C ILE A 26 2.76 -2.46 0.65
N ARG A 27 2.14 -3.02 1.68
CA ARG A 27 0.68 -3.04 1.86
C ARG A 27 0.26 -2.00 2.87
N LEU A 28 -0.64 -1.12 2.49
CA LEU A 28 -1.27 -0.08 3.31
C LEU A 28 -2.75 -0.42 3.52
N HIS A 29 -3.26 -0.20 4.73
CA HIS A 29 -4.70 -0.06 4.96
C HIS A 29 -5.17 1.34 4.56
N ALA A 30 -6.18 1.36 3.69
CA ALA A 30 -6.64 2.57 3.03
C ALA A 30 -8.17 2.67 3.00
N TRP A 31 -8.68 3.88 2.80
CA TRP A 31 -10.05 4.16 2.41
C TRP A 31 -10.04 4.75 1.01
N TYR A 32 -10.64 4.03 0.06
CA TYR A 32 -10.78 4.49 -1.32
C TYR A 32 -12.24 4.53 -1.70
N ARG A 33 -12.74 5.72 -2.09
CA ARG A 33 -14.16 5.96 -2.42
C ARG A 33 -15.10 5.41 -1.32
N GLU A 34 -14.82 5.83 -0.08
CA GLU A 34 -15.61 5.45 1.12
C GLU A 34 -15.64 3.92 1.41
N THR A 35 -14.74 3.16 0.79
CA THR A 35 -14.62 1.72 1.00
C THR A 35 -13.28 1.38 1.63
N LYS A 36 -13.28 0.54 2.68
CA LYS A 36 -12.05 0.00 3.26
C LYS A 36 -11.32 -0.91 2.25
N CYS A 37 -10.05 -0.61 2.01
CA CYS A 37 -9.22 -1.22 0.99
C CYS A 37 -7.81 -1.53 1.49
N PHE A 38 -7.12 -2.40 0.76
CA PHE A 38 -5.68 -2.54 0.81
C PHE A 38 -5.08 -1.84 -0.41
N ALA A 39 -4.08 -1.00 -0.21
CA ALA A 39 -3.25 -0.50 -1.30
C ALA A 39 -1.91 -1.24 -1.28
N PHE A 40 -1.54 -1.87 -2.39
CA PHE A 40 -0.27 -2.55 -2.57
C PHE A 40 0.61 -1.70 -3.46
N VAL A 41 1.84 -1.44 -3.02
CA VAL A 41 2.79 -0.59 -3.71
C VAL A 41 4.03 -1.39 -4.01
N ASN A 42 4.40 -1.45 -5.29
CA ASN A 42 5.62 -2.11 -5.73
C ASN A 42 6.42 -1.14 -6.59
N ARG A 43 7.75 -1.32 -6.62
CA ARG A 43 8.62 -0.57 -7.51
C ARG A 43 8.72 -1.29 -8.86
N SER A 44 8.61 -0.55 -9.94
CA SER A 44 8.87 -1.04 -11.30
C SER A 44 10.04 -0.26 -11.91
N ARG A 45 10.55 -0.72 -13.05
CA ARG A 45 11.57 0.03 -13.81
C ARG A 45 11.09 1.40 -14.27
N ALA A 46 9.78 1.60 -14.38
CA ALA A 46 9.17 2.85 -14.82
C ALA A 46 8.76 3.78 -13.66
N GLY A 47 8.83 3.32 -12.40
CA GLY A 47 8.44 4.09 -11.22
C GLY A 47 7.78 3.25 -10.14
N TYR A 48 6.60 3.66 -9.70
CA TYR A 48 5.81 3.03 -8.63
C TYR A 48 4.47 2.57 -9.16
N VAL A 49 4.10 1.36 -8.79
CA VAL A 49 2.83 0.74 -9.18
C VAL A 49 2.00 0.55 -7.92
N ILE A 50 0.77 1.09 -7.93
CA ILE A 50 -0.15 1.03 -6.80
C ILE A 50 -1.43 0.32 -7.22
N ALA A 51 -1.69 -0.85 -6.61
CA ALA A 51 -2.89 -1.63 -6.81
C ALA A 51 -3.82 -1.51 -5.59
N VAL A 52 -5.04 -1.05 -5.80
CA VAL A 52 -6.05 -0.92 -4.74
C VAL A 52 -7.00 -2.10 -4.80
N HIS A 53 -7.10 -2.85 -3.71
CA HIS A 53 -7.97 -4.01 -3.58
C HIS A 53 -8.97 -3.78 -2.45
N ARG A 54 -10.23 -4.18 -2.67
CA ARG A 54 -11.23 -4.13 -1.61
C ARG A 54 -10.82 -5.08 -0.48
N VAL A 55 -11.04 -4.68 0.78
CA VAL A 55 -10.93 -5.63 1.88
C VAL A 55 -12.09 -6.62 1.84
N LYS A 56 -11.78 -7.91 1.94
CA LYS A 56 -12.76 -8.98 2.12
C LYS A 56 -12.48 -9.70 3.44
N LYS A 57 -13.53 -10.00 4.21
CA LYS A 57 -13.40 -10.88 5.38
C LYS A 57 -13.35 -12.33 4.92
N ALA A 58 -12.25 -13.02 5.19
CA ALA A 58 -12.13 -14.46 5.03
C ALA A 58 -12.69 -15.20 6.27
N LYS A 59 -12.69 -16.53 6.24
CA LYS A 59 -13.05 -17.35 7.42
C LYS A 59 -12.14 -16.97 8.61
N LYS A 60 -12.71 -16.89 9.82
CA LYS A 60 -12.04 -16.51 11.09
C LYS A 60 -11.37 -15.12 11.10
N CYS A 61 -12.14 -14.04 10.98
CA CYS A 61 -11.73 -12.65 11.25
C CYS A 61 -10.49 -12.12 10.50
N MET A 62 -9.97 -12.82 9.51
CA MET A 62 -8.83 -12.36 8.72
C MET A 62 -9.30 -11.47 7.56
N GLU A 63 -8.70 -10.29 7.44
CA GLU A 63 -8.90 -9.39 6.32
C GLU A 63 -7.94 -9.78 5.18
N VAL A 64 -8.48 -10.09 4.02
CA VAL A 64 -7.72 -10.51 2.84
C VAL A 64 -8.01 -9.60 1.64
N PRO A 65 -7.06 -9.45 0.70
CA PRO A 65 -7.32 -8.72 -0.52
C PRO A 65 -8.43 -9.40 -1.34
N GLY A 66 -9.45 -8.62 -1.68
CA GLY A 66 -10.55 -9.02 -2.56
C GLY A 66 -10.35 -8.53 -3.98
N LYS A 67 -11.48 -8.13 -4.60
CA LYS A 67 -11.49 -7.62 -5.98
C LYS A 67 -10.62 -6.37 -6.11
N ARG A 68 -9.79 -6.32 -7.14
CA ARG A 68 -9.04 -5.10 -7.54
C ARG A 68 -10.05 -4.00 -7.90
N LEU A 69 -9.97 -2.88 -7.22
CA LEU A 69 -10.79 -1.70 -7.44
C LEU A 69 -10.14 -0.73 -8.41
N ASP A 70 -8.83 -0.54 -8.26
CA ASP A 70 -8.09 0.43 -9.07
C ASP A 70 -6.63 -0.01 -9.23
N PHE A 71 -5.99 0.55 -10.24
CA PHE A 71 -4.58 0.32 -10.54
C PHE A 71 -4.00 1.59 -11.14
N LYS A 72 -2.92 2.10 -10.52
CA LYS A 72 -2.27 3.34 -10.92
C LYS A 72 -0.76 3.16 -10.98
N GLU A 73 -0.16 3.84 -11.93
CA GLU A 73 1.29 3.88 -12.11
C GLU A 73 1.74 5.33 -11.98
N PHE A 74 2.82 5.54 -11.23
CA PHE A 74 3.38 6.84 -10.93
C PHE A 74 4.86 6.85 -11.29
N GLY A 75 5.30 7.82 -12.10
CA GLY A 75 6.72 7.96 -12.44
C GLY A 75 7.57 8.55 -11.31
N SER A 76 6.94 9.25 -10.35
CA SER A 76 7.62 9.94 -9.25
C SER A 76 7.23 9.36 -7.89
N LEU A 77 8.20 9.39 -6.97
CA LEU A 77 7.98 9.07 -5.55
C LEU A 77 6.96 10.04 -4.94
N ASP A 78 7.08 11.33 -5.22
CA ASP A 78 6.22 12.36 -4.62
C ASP A 78 4.74 12.17 -5.02
N ASP A 79 4.46 11.82 -6.28
CA ASP A 79 3.09 11.56 -6.74
C ASP A 79 2.52 10.28 -6.11
N ALA A 80 3.33 9.21 -6.04
CA ALA A 80 2.94 7.96 -5.41
C ALA A 80 2.65 8.15 -3.91
N ALA A 81 3.54 8.86 -3.21
CA ALA A 81 3.42 9.15 -1.79
C ALA A 81 2.20 10.04 -1.50
N SER A 82 1.96 11.07 -2.31
CA SER A 82 0.79 11.95 -2.18
C SER A 82 -0.52 11.19 -2.39
N PHE A 83 -0.55 10.29 -3.38
CA PHE A 83 -1.71 9.42 -3.59
C PHE A 83 -1.96 8.51 -2.39
N LEU A 84 -0.92 7.86 -1.86
CA LEU A 84 -1.03 6.99 -0.70
C LEU A 84 -1.49 7.74 0.54
N GLU A 85 -0.99 8.95 0.76
CA GLU A 85 -1.43 9.83 1.86
C GLU A 85 -2.92 10.13 1.75
N SER A 86 -3.40 10.47 0.55
CA SER A 86 -4.81 10.80 0.31
C SER A 86 -5.78 9.66 0.57
N ILE A 87 -5.31 8.41 0.48
CA ILE A 87 -6.12 7.21 0.70
C ILE A 87 -5.82 6.50 2.02
N ALA A 88 -4.79 6.91 2.76
CA ALA A 88 -4.36 6.22 3.97
C ALA A 88 -5.47 6.25 5.05
N ALA A 89 -5.67 5.11 5.71
CA ALA A 89 -6.60 5.04 6.83
C ALA A 89 -6.00 5.69 8.09
N SER A 90 -6.88 6.16 8.98
CA SER A 90 -6.53 6.50 10.36
C SER A 90 -7.21 5.49 11.30
N PRO A 91 -6.47 4.77 12.17
CA PRO A 91 -5.02 4.84 12.36
C PRO A 91 -4.21 4.32 11.15
N PHE A 92 -3.01 4.85 10.98
CA PHE A 92 -2.11 4.46 9.88
C PHE A 92 -1.56 3.05 10.12
N GLU A 93 -1.74 2.17 9.15
CA GLU A 93 -1.23 0.80 9.21
C GLU A 93 -0.67 0.38 7.85
N ALA A 94 0.65 0.29 7.75
CA ALA A 94 1.34 -0.24 6.59
C ALA A 94 2.34 -1.34 6.96
N TYR A 95 2.61 -2.23 6.01
CA TYR A 95 3.43 -3.43 6.17
C TYR A 95 4.33 -3.58 4.95
N LEU A 96 5.64 -3.68 5.17
CA LEU A 96 6.64 -3.95 4.14
C LEU A 96 6.86 -5.47 4.01
N TYR A 97 6.96 -5.96 2.77
CA TYR A 97 7.18 -7.36 2.40
C TYR A 97 8.42 -7.50 1.51
#